data_AF-A0A6N6JNF1-F1
#
_entry.id   AF-A0A6N6JNF1-F1
#
_cell.length_a   1.000
_cell.length_b   1.000
_cell.length_c   1.000
_cell.angle_alpha   90.00
_cell.angle_beta   90.00
_cell.angle_gamma   90.00
#
_symmetry.space_group_name_H-M   'P 1'
#
loop_
_entity.id
_entity.type
_entity.pdbx_description
1 polymer ?
#
loop_
_entity_poly.entity_id
_entity_poly.type
_entity_poly.pdbx_seq_one_letter_code
_entity_poly.pdbx_strand_id
1 'polypeptide(L)'
;MMRGSYATHYRRMLPSLLPVLEFRSINETWRPILKAQSLIVLLNEEGRRLVPVSLVPEGSIPRKWWDTVVDQKGRLNVVSQSR
;
A
#
# COMPACT_ATOMS: atom_id res chain seq x y z
N MET A 1 4.74 10.66 -13.04
CA MET A 1 3.30 10.31 -13.04
C MET A 1 3.20 8.87 -13.54
N MET A 2 2.69 7.92 -12.75
CA MET A 2 2.38 6.58 -13.30
C MET A 2 1.36 6.77 -14.42
N ARG A 3 1.63 6.28 -15.64
CA ARG A 3 0.60 6.31 -16.69
C ARG A 3 -0.59 5.48 -16.18
N GLY A 4 -1.81 5.96 -16.39
CA GLY A 4 -3.03 5.29 -15.90
C GLY A 4 -3.11 3.81 -16.32
N SER A 5 -2.52 3.46 -17.47
CA SER A 5 -2.38 2.09 -17.96
C SER A 5 -1.61 1.15 -17.02
N TYR A 6 -0.58 1.65 -16.32
CA TYR A 6 0.18 0.85 -15.35
C TYR A 6 -0.58 0.65 -14.04
N ALA A 7 -1.44 1.60 -13.66
CA ALA A 7 -2.16 1.53 -12.41
C ALA A 7 -3.10 0.31 -12.36
N THR A 8 -3.82 0.03 -13.45
CA THR A 8 -4.68 -1.15 -13.55
C THR A 8 -3.87 -2.45 -13.55
N HIS A 9 -2.76 -2.47 -14.30
CA HIS A 9 -1.89 -3.65 -14.39
C HIS A 9 -1.32 -4.05 -13.02
N TYR A 10 -0.71 -3.10 -12.31
CA TYR A 10 -0.14 -3.37 -10.99
C TYR A 10 -1.21 -3.64 -9.93
N ARG A 11 -2.38 -2.99 -9.97
CA ARG A 11 -3.47 -3.29 -9.03
C ARG A 11 -3.97 -4.73 -9.11
N ARG A 12 -3.93 -5.33 -10.30
CA ARG A 12 -4.29 -6.75 -10.50
C ARG A 12 -3.20 -7.70 -10.02
N MET A 13 -1.94 -7.38 -10.31
CA MET A 13 -0.80 -8.27 -10.03
C MET A 13 -0.33 -8.23 -8.57
N LEU A 14 -0.29 -7.06 -7.95
CA LEU A 14 0.33 -6.87 -6.64
C LEU A 14 -0.31 -7.70 -5.51
N PRO A 15 -1.64 -7.85 -5.41
CA PRO A 15 -2.24 -8.65 -4.34
C PRO A 15 -1.81 -10.11 -4.33
N SER A 16 -1.54 -10.72 -5.49
CA SER A 16 -1.05 -12.11 -5.56
C SER A 16 0.47 -12.21 -5.46
N LEU A 17 1.21 -11.16 -5.82
CA LEU A 17 2.67 -11.16 -5.83
C LEU A 17 3.26 -10.84 -4.45
N LEU A 18 2.72 -9.84 -3.74
CA LEU A 18 3.30 -9.37 -2.47
C LEU A 18 3.37 -10.44 -1.37
N PRO A 19 2.39 -11.36 -1.22
CA PRO A 19 2.45 -12.40 -0.17
C PRO A 19 3.50 -13.48 -0.43
N VAL A 20 3.91 -13.71 -1.69
CA VAL A 20 4.88 -14.76 -2.04
C VAL A 20 6.33 -14.27 -2.06
N LEU A 21 6.55 -13.00 -1.79
CA LEU A 21 7.87 -12.38 -1.75
C LEU A 21 8.25 -12.02 -0.32
N GLU A 22 9.45 -12.40 0.09
CA GLU A 22 10.02 -11.95 1.34
C GLU A 22 10.84 -10.67 1.13
N PHE A 23 10.40 -9.57 1.73
CA PHE A 23 11.11 -8.29 1.66
C PHE A 23 11.96 -8.09 2.91
N ARG A 24 13.27 -7.87 2.73
CA ARG A 24 14.21 -7.60 3.81
C ARG A 24 15.05 -6.37 3.52
N SER A 25 15.35 -5.59 4.55
CA SER A 25 16.29 -4.48 4.48
C SER A 25 16.97 -4.29 5.82
N ILE A 26 18.30 -4.16 5.80
CA ILE A 26 19.11 -3.81 6.97
C ILE A 26 19.18 -2.30 7.19
N ASN A 27 18.77 -1.51 6.20
CA ASN A 27 18.78 -0.06 6.30
C ASN A 27 17.49 0.40 6.97
N GLU A 28 17.64 1.01 8.14
CA GLU A 28 16.54 1.44 9.00
C GLU A 28 15.59 2.44 8.33
N THR A 29 16.12 3.24 7.40
CA THR A 29 15.37 4.18 6.57
C THR A 29 14.23 3.50 5.82
N TRP A 30 14.38 2.22 5.45
CA TRP A 30 13.37 1.46 4.70
C TRP A 30 12.40 0.68 5.59
N ARG A 31 12.59 0.66 6.92
CA ARG A 31 11.67 -0.04 7.85
C ARG A 31 10.21 0.40 7.69
N PRO A 32 9.87 1.69 7.51
CA PRO A 32 8.48 2.10 7.29
C PRO A 32 7.84 1.46 6.06
N ILE A 33 8.61 1.29 4.98
CA ILE A 33 8.12 0.68 3.73
C ILE A 33 7.88 -0.81 3.92
N LEU A 34 8.76 -1.51 4.62
CA LEU A 34 8.56 -2.92 4.94
C LEU A 34 7.30 -3.13 5.80
N LYS A 35 7.12 -2.30 6.84
CA LYS A 35 5.90 -2.33 7.67
C LYS A 35 4.64 -2.06 6.84
N ALA A 36 4.70 -1.10 5.92
CA ALA A 36 3.56 -0.79 5.05
C ALA A 36 3.26 -1.94 4.07
N GLN A 37 4.29 -2.61 3.55
CA GLN A 37 4.13 -3.79 2.70
C GLN A 37 3.45 -4.93 3.46
N SER A 38 3.87 -5.21 4.70
CA SER A 38 3.23 -6.23 5.54
C SER A 38 1.77 -5.86 5.86
N LEU A 39 1.49 -4.58 6.13
CA LEU A 39 0.13 -4.09 6.36
C LEU A 39 -0.75 -4.26 5.12
N ILE A 40 -0.24 -4.00 3.90
CA ILE A 40 -0.99 -4.21 2.66
C ILE A 40 -1.38 -5.68 2.49
N VAL A 41 -0.48 -6.62 2.80
CA VAL A 41 -0.77 -8.06 2.74
C VAL A 41 -1.86 -8.43 3.73
N LEU A 42 -1.71 -8.04 5.00
CA LEU A 42 -2.70 -8.30 6.05
C LEU A 42 -4.09 -7.75 5.69
N LEU A 43 -4.17 -6.50 5.26
CA LEU A 43 -5.45 -5.87 4.91
C LEU A 43 -6.10 -6.52 3.69
N ASN A 44 -5.31 -7.03 2.75
CA ASN A 44 -5.81 -7.81 1.62
C ASN A 44 -6.37 -9.16 2.05
N GLU A 45 -5.69 -9.87 2.97
CA GLU A 45 -6.19 -11.11 3.56
C GLU A 45 -7.50 -10.90 4.33
N GLU A 46 -7.64 -9.77 5.02
CA GLU A 46 -8.88 -9.37 5.71
C GLU A 46 -9.98 -8.83 4.75
N GLY A 47 -9.69 -8.69 3.46
CA GLY A 47 -10.62 -8.11 2.48
C GLY A 47 -10.92 -6.62 2.70
N ARG A 48 -10.10 -5.91 3.49
CA ARG A 48 -10.27 -4.48 3.80
C ARG A 48 -9.74 -3.61 2.67
N ARG A 49 -10.65 -2.89 2.01
CA ARG A 49 -10.31 -1.93 0.93
C ARG A 49 -10.03 -0.51 1.42
N LEU A 50 -10.67 -0.10 2.52
CA LEU A 50 -10.54 1.24 3.06
C LEU A 50 -10.11 1.17 4.51
N VAL A 51 -9.04 1.88 4.85
CA VAL A 51 -8.51 1.94 6.22
C VAL A 51 -8.26 3.39 6.65
N PRO A 52 -8.39 3.70 7.94
CA PRO A 52 -8.01 5.01 8.45
C PRO A 52 -6.49 5.21 8.32
N VAL A 53 -6.08 6.45 8.06
CA VAL A 53 -4.65 6.80 7.96
C VAL A 53 -3.86 6.51 9.24
N SER A 54 -4.53 6.44 10.39
CA SER A 54 -3.90 6.10 11.67
C SER A 54 -3.27 4.71 11.72
N LEU A 55 -3.66 3.80 10.81
CA LEU A 55 -3.04 2.47 10.70
C LEU A 55 -1.76 2.49 9.84
N VAL A 56 -1.51 3.56 9.10
CA VAL A 56 -0.35 3.63 8.20
C VAL A 56 0.93 3.85 9.00
N PRO A 57 1.99 3.05 8.76
CA PRO A 57 3.28 3.27 9.40
C PRO A 57 3.83 4.65 9.05
N GLU A 58 4.23 5.40 10.09
CA GLU A 58 4.83 6.72 9.93
C GLU A 58 6.05 6.67 9.00
N GLY A 59 6.15 7.63 8.08
CA GLY A 59 7.24 7.70 7.09
C GLY A 59 7.08 6.79 5.87
N SER A 60 6.04 5.96 5.79
CA SER A 60 5.82 5.08 4.63
C SER A 60 5.25 5.79 3.39
N ILE A 61 4.60 6.94 3.57
CA ILE A 61 4.04 7.75 2.49
C ILE A 61 4.83 9.05 2.38
N PRO A 62 5.55 9.29 1.27
CA PRO A 62 6.17 10.59 1.01
C PRO A 62 5.10 11.68 0.95
N ARG A 63 5.35 12.84 1.57
CA ARG A 63 4.38 13.95 1.64
C ARG A 63 3.80 14.37 0.28
N LYS A 64 4.63 14.33 -0.77
CA LYS A 64 4.22 14.62 -2.16
C LYS A 64 3.14 13.68 -2.73
N TRP A 65 2.90 12.53 -2.10
CA TRP A 65 1.91 11.54 -2.53
C TRP A 65 0.67 11.52 -1.65
N TRP A 66 0.67 12.29 -0.55
CA TRP A 66 -0.37 12.25 0.47
C TRP A 66 -1.78 12.45 -0.12
N ASP A 67 -1.96 13.53 -0.88
CA ASP A 67 -3.26 13.87 -1.50
C ASP A 67 -3.67 12.90 -2.63
N THR A 68 -2.76 12.02 -3.06
CA THR A 68 -3.05 10.98 -4.07
C THR A 68 -3.55 9.69 -3.41
N VAL A 69 -3.16 9.42 -2.17
CA VAL A 69 -3.41 8.13 -1.50
C VAL A 69 -4.42 8.23 -0.37
N VAL A 70 -4.57 9.42 0.23
CA VAL A 70 -5.52 9.71 1.31
C VAL A 70 -6.71 10.46 0.74
N ASP A 71 -7.92 9.96 1.00
CA ASP A 71 -9.16 10.64 0.62
C ASP A 71 -9.47 11.82 1.57
N GLN A 72 -10.44 12.67 1.19
CA GLN A 72 -10.87 13.83 1.99
C GLN A 72 -11.43 13.45 3.37
N LYS A 73 -11.74 12.17 3.61
CA LYS A 73 -12.23 11.62 4.88
C LYS A 73 -11.11 11.00 5.72
N GLY A 74 -9.84 11.16 5.31
CA GLY A 74 -8.68 10.63 6.03
C GLY A 74 -8.50 9.13 5.89
N ARG A 75 -9.03 8.52 4.83
CA ARG A 75 -8.94 7.07 4.58
C ARG A 75 -8.06 6.77 3.37
N LEU A 76 -7.37 5.64 3.43
CA LEU A 76 -6.59 5.12 2.30
C LEU A 76 -7.30 3.95 1.62
N ASN A 77 -7.15 3.90 0.30
CA ASN A 77 -7.54 2.75 -0.51
C ASN A 77 -6.39 1.75 -0.61
N VAL A 78 -6.57 0.59 0.01
CA VAL A 78 -5.64 -0.53 -0.07
C VAL A 78 -5.82 -1.21 -1.42
N VAL A 79 -4.72 -1.48 -2.10
CA VAL A 79 -4.73 -2.16 -3.41
C VAL A 79 -5.37 -3.53 -3.27
N SER A 80 -6.63 -3.64 -3.69
CA SER A 80 -7.38 -4.89 -3.73
C SER A 80 -7.68 -5.30 -5.16
N GLN A 81 -7.86 -6.60 -5.41
CA GLN A 81 -8.39 -7.05 -6.69
C GLN A 81 -9.82 -6.49 -6.84
N SER A 82 -10.05 -5.73 -7.91
CA SER A 82 -11.41 -5.43 -8.35
C SER A 82 -12.03 -6.77 -8.78
N ARG A 83 -13.03 -7.23 -8.02
CA ARG A 83 -14.13 -7.97 -8.64
C ARG A 83 -14.93 -7.00 -9.50
#